data_AF-A0A8J6KXW2-F1
#
_entry.id   AF-A0A8J6KXW2-F1
#
_cell.length_a   1.000
_cell.length_b   1.000
_cell.length_c   1.000
_cell.angle_alpha   90.00
_cell.angle_beta   90.00
_cell.angle_gamma   90.00
#
_symmetry.space_group_name_H-M   'P 1'
#
loop_
_entity.id
_entity.type
_entity.pdbx_description
1 polymer ?
#
loop_
_entity_poly.entity_id
_entity_poly.type
_entity_poly.pdbx_seq_one_letter_code
_entity_poly.pdbx_strand_id
1 'polypeptide(L)'
;MAVASVATGTPAPGVSDWGMDAQMDQETAQWLRWDQNLLTLESVKQLIAEGNKEELQKCFVSRMEFGTAGLRAPMGAGNSRMNDLTIIQTTQGFCRSVNKESKEKFVHTSVHGVGHEFVQLAFKAFELAPPEAVPQQKDPDPDFPTVKYPNPEEGRGVLTLSFALADKIKAKIILANDTDADRLAVSEEQDSGEWRVYSGNELGALLGWWLFRSWREKNPDRSTLKDTYMLSSTVSSKMVRAIALK
;
A
#
# COMPACT_ATOMS: atom_id res chain seq x y z
N MET A 1 3.18 9.26 19.91
CA MET A 1 2.38 10.40 19.44
C MET A 1 3.20 11.22 18.47
N ALA A 2 3.06 10.96 17.18
CA ALA A 2 3.58 11.83 16.13
C ALA A 2 2.37 12.18 15.27
N VAL A 3 1.86 13.39 15.45
CA VAL A 3 0.89 14.00 14.56
C VAL A 3 1.57 14.04 13.19
N ALA A 4 1.00 13.38 12.20
CA ALA A 4 1.45 13.52 10.83
C ALA A 4 1.33 15.01 10.48
N SER A 5 2.47 15.70 10.46
CA SER A 5 2.60 17.05 9.93
C SER A 5 2.16 17.00 8.48
N VAL A 6 0.91 17.38 8.22
CA VAL A 6 0.43 17.67 6.87
C VAL A 6 1.32 18.79 6.36
N ALA A 7 2.10 18.47 5.32
CA ALA A 7 2.97 19.44 4.68
C ALA A 7 2.18 20.71 4.38
N THR A 8 2.64 21.84 4.92
CA THR A 8 2.20 23.19 4.59
C THR A 8 2.67 23.51 3.16
N GLY A 9 2.04 22.84 2.18
CA GLY A 9 2.20 23.13 0.77
C GLY A 9 1.27 24.29 0.40
N THR A 10 1.83 25.28 -0.30
CA THR A 10 1.10 26.29 -1.07
C THR A 10 -0.20 25.75 -1.66
N PRO A 11 -1.32 26.51 -1.61
CA PRO A 11 -2.61 26.04 -2.10
C PRO A 11 -2.49 25.56 -3.55
N ALA A 12 -3.09 24.40 -3.83
CA ALA A 12 -3.14 23.87 -5.18
C ALA A 12 -3.82 24.92 -6.10
N PRO A 13 -3.32 25.17 -7.32
CA PRO A 13 -3.95 26.14 -8.21
C PRO A 13 -5.39 25.72 -8.52
N GLY A 14 -6.35 26.62 -8.26
CA GLY A 14 -7.78 26.41 -8.53
C GLY A 14 -8.69 26.23 -7.30
N VAL A 15 -8.22 26.49 -6.08
CA VAL A 15 -9.11 26.57 -4.91
C VAL A 15 -9.97 27.84 -5.03
N SER A 16 -11.29 27.66 -5.10
CA SER A 16 -12.25 28.76 -5.07
C SER A 16 -12.20 29.45 -3.71
N ASP A 17 -12.02 30.77 -3.70
CA ASP A 17 -12.19 31.59 -2.50
C ASP A 17 -13.69 31.63 -2.15
N TRP A 18 -14.08 30.91 -1.09
CA TRP A 18 -15.44 30.91 -0.57
C TRP A 18 -15.60 31.91 0.58
N GLY A 19 -14.60 32.76 0.80
CA GLY A 19 -14.55 33.77 1.83
C GLY A 19 -14.47 33.19 3.24
N MET A 20 -13.95 31.96 3.40
CA MET A 20 -13.56 31.38 4.69
C MET A 20 -12.08 31.69 4.94
N ASP A 21 -11.46 31.10 5.97
CA ASP A 21 -10.00 31.19 6.07
C ASP A 21 -9.34 30.30 5.00
N ALA A 22 -8.13 30.68 4.56
CA ALA A 22 -7.46 30.03 3.44
C ALA A 22 -7.14 28.54 3.68
N GLN A 23 -6.88 28.14 4.93
CA GLN A 23 -6.64 26.74 5.26
C GLN A 23 -7.95 25.95 5.13
N MET A 24 -9.04 26.50 5.65
CA MET A 24 -10.34 25.86 5.58
C MET A 24 -10.85 25.73 4.14
N ASP A 25 -10.69 26.76 3.30
CA ASP A 25 -11.00 26.66 1.87
C ASP A 25 -10.18 25.52 1.20
N GLN A 26 -8.90 25.39 1.54
CA GLN A 26 -8.06 24.30 1.05
C GLN A 26 -8.54 22.92 1.53
N GLU A 27 -8.88 22.79 2.81
CA GLU A 27 -9.39 21.53 3.39
C GLU A 27 -10.74 21.13 2.80
N THR A 28 -11.66 22.08 2.63
CA THR A 28 -12.96 21.84 1.99
C THR A 28 -12.80 21.42 0.53
N ALA A 29 -11.93 22.09 -0.23
CA ALA A 29 -11.64 21.73 -1.62
C ALA A 29 -11.02 20.33 -1.74
N GLN A 30 -10.08 20.00 -0.84
CA GLN A 30 -9.46 18.68 -0.80
C GLN A 30 -10.47 17.60 -0.43
N TRP A 31 -11.33 17.85 0.57
CA TRP A 31 -12.35 16.92 0.99
C TRP A 31 -13.37 16.65 -0.13
N LEU A 32 -13.83 17.69 -0.84
CA LEU A 32 -14.72 17.56 -2.01
C LEU A 32 -14.11 16.74 -3.15
N ARG A 33 -12.78 16.74 -3.28
CA ARG A 33 -12.07 15.93 -4.27
C ARG A 33 -12.01 14.46 -3.88
N TRP A 34 -11.94 14.16 -2.59
CA TRP A 34 -11.72 12.81 -2.08
C TRP A 34 -13.00 12.09 -1.71
N ASP A 35 -14.02 12.79 -1.24
CA ASP A 35 -15.28 12.16 -0.87
C ASP A 35 -15.97 11.61 -2.13
N GLN A 36 -16.54 10.41 -1.99
CA GLN A 36 -17.25 9.71 -3.08
C GLN A 36 -18.73 9.54 -2.74
N ASN A 37 -19.15 9.89 -1.53
CA ASN A 37 -20.53 9.79 -1.11
C ASN A 37 -21.32 11.01 -1.60
N LEU A 38 -22.28 10.77 -2.51
CA LEU A 38 -23.02 11.84 -3.18
C LEU A 38 -23.81 12.71 -2.20
N LEU A 39 -24.36 12.13 -1.13
CA LEU A 39 -25.18 12.87 -0.15
C LEU A 39 -24.34 13.89 0.62
N THR A 40 -23.15 13.49 1.05
CA THR A 40 -22.25 14.38 1.80
C THR A 40 -21.59 15.41 0.89
N LEU A 41 -21.29 15.06 -0.36
CA LEU A 41 -20.84 16.02 -1.39
C LEU A 41 -21.90 17.08 -1.69
N GLU A 42 -23.16 16.67 -1.92
CA GLU A 42 -24.27 17.60 -2.20
C GLU A 42 -24.54 18.53 -1.03
N SER A 43 -24.50 17.99 0.20
CA SER A 43 -24.65 18.79 1.41
C SER A 43 -23.59 19.91 1.50
N VAL A 44 -22.31 19.61 1.28
CA VAL A 44 -21.25 20.63 1.32
C VAL A 44 -21.39 21.64 0.19
N LYS A 45 -21.71 21.19 -1.04
CA LYS A 45 -21.95 22.09 -2.18
C LYS A 45 -23.11 23.05 -1.93
N GLN A 46 -24.18 22.57 -1.31
CA GLN A 46 -25.32 23.41 -0.94
C GLN A 46 -24.92 24.47 0.09
N LEU A 47 -24.20 24.07 1.15
CA LEU A 47 -23.71 25.01 2.16
C LEU A 47 -22.80 26.10 1.55
N ILE A 48 -21.96 25.74 0.57
CA ILE A 48 -21.15 26.69 -0.19
C ILE A 48 -22.03 27.64 -1.01
N ALA A 49 -23.01 27.11 -1.75
CA ALA A 49 -23.90 27.92 -2.59
C ALA A 49 -24.76 28.90 -1.78
N GLU A 50 -25.15 28.51 -0.57
CA GLU A 50 -25.89 29.35 0.37
C GLU A 50 -25.00 30.35 1.13
N GLY A 51 -23.67 30.24 1.02
CA GLY A 51 -22.72 31.05 1.78
C GLY A 51 -22.78 30.79 3.30
N ASN A 52 -23.21 29.58 3.71
CA ASN A 52 -23.38 29.21 5.11
C ASN A 52 -22.05 28.84 5.76
N LYS A 53 -21.23 29.87 6.01
CA LYS A 53 -19.88 29.73 6.57
C LYS A 53 -19.87 29.12 7.97
N GLU A 54 -20.91 29.35 8.77
CA GLU A 54 -20.98 28.82 10.13
C GLU A 54 -21.07 27.29 10.13
N GLU A 55 -21.92 26.71 9.27
CA GLU A 55 -22.06 25.26 9.21
C GLU A 55 -20.87 24.60 8.50
N LEU A 56 -20.33 25.25 7.45
CA LEU A 56 -19.06 24.81 6.87
C LEU A 56 -17.96 24.77 7.92
N GLN A 57 -17.89 25.80 8.79
CA GLN A 57 -16.91 25.84 9.87
C GLN A 57 -17.10 24.64 10.81
N LYS A 58 -18.32 24.32 11.23
CA LYS A 58 -18.57 23.12 12.05
C LYS A 58 -18.18 21.80 11.36
N CYS A 59 -18.20 21.75 10.03
CA CYS A 59 -17.79 20.58 9.26
C CYS A 59 -16.26 20.44 9.12
N PHE A 60 -15.52 21.55 9.07
CA PHE A 60 -14.10 21.57 8.71
C PHE A 60 -13.16 22.23 9.74
N VAL A 61 -13.66 22.71 10.87
CA VAL A 61 -12.86 23.43 11.89
C VAL A 61 -11.70 22.61 12.45
N SER A 62 -11.89 21.29 12.58
CA SER A 62 -10.83 20.41 13.08
C SER A 62 -11.04 18.95 12.69
N ARG A 63 -9.95 18.20 12.61
CA ARG A 63 -10.02 16.75 12.45
C ARG A 63 -10.39 16.09 13.79
N MET A 64 -11.21 15.04 13.73
CA MET A 64 -11.55 14.25 14.93
C MET A 64 -10.31 13.64 15.60
N GLU A 65 -10.32 13.59 16.93
CA GLU A 65 -9.28 12.97 17.75
C GLU A 65 -9.79 11.74 18.49
N PHE A 66 -8.90 10.78 18.75
CA PHE A 66 -9.23 9.59 19.53
C PHE A 66 -9.44 9.96 21.00
N GLY A 67 -10.66 9.75 21.49
CA GLY A 67 -10.97 9.81 22.91
C GLY A 67 -10.70 8.46 23.62
N THR A 68 -10.99 8.41 24.91
CA THR A 68 -10.83 7.21 25.76
C THR A 68 -11.65 6.00 25.29
N ALA A 69 -12.71 6.24 24.51
CA ALA A 69 -13.60 5.21 23.97
C ALA A 69 -13.63 5.21 22.43
N GLY A 70 -12.55 5.67 21.79
CA GLY A 70 -12.41 5.74 20.33
C GLY A 70 -12.83 7.10 19.73
N LEU A 71 -13.00 7.11 18.40
CA LEU A 71 -13.50 8.27 17.67
C LEU A 71 -15.01 8.41 17.81
N ARG A 72 -15.47 9.62 18.13
CA ARG A 72 -16.89 9.96 18.24
C ARG A 72 -17.14 11.35 17.68
N ALA A 73 -18.10 11.45 16.77
CA ALA A 73 -18.67 12.70 16.31
C ALA A 73 -20.06 12.46 15.73
N PRO A 74 -20.88 13.52 15.57
CA PRO A 74 -22.10 13.44 14.79
C PRO A 74 -21.83 12.96 13.36
N MET A 75 -22.76 12.18 12.79
CA MET A 75 -22.73 11.81 11.39
C MET A 75 -22.91 13.05 10.51
N GLY A 76 -22.13 13.18 9.43
CA GLY A 76 -22.24 14.31 8.52
C GLY A 76 -21.00 14.54 7.66
N ALA A 77 -21.06 15.55 6.80
CA ALA A 77 -19.97 15.89 5.91
C ALA A 77 -18.83 16.64 6.62
N GLY A 78 -17.62 16.54 6.08
CA GLY A 78 -16.42 17.22 6.55
C GLY A 78 -15.55 16.44 7.53
N ASN A 79 -14.39 17.01 7.87
CA ASN A 79 -13.32 16.40 8.67
C ASN A 79 -13.67 16.28 10.16
N SER A 80 -14.60 17.12 10.64
CA SER A 80 -15.06 17.16 12.04
C SER A 80 -16.23 16.22 12.32
N ARG A 81 -16.68 15.44 11.32
CA ARG A 81 -17.87 14.59 11.39
C ARG A 81 -17.54 13.13 11.07
N MET A 82 -18.41 12.23 11.54
CA MET A 82 -18.33 10.82 11.20
C MET A 82 -18.93 10.58 9.80
N ASN A 83 -18.11 10.06 8.88
CA ASN A 83 -18.49 9.70 7.52
C ASN A 83 -17.48 8.70 6.94
N ASP A 84 -17.79 8.17 5.77
CA ASP A 84 -17.00 7.14 5.08
C ASP A 84 -15.55 7.60 4.87
N LEU A 85 -15.35 8.83 4.36
CA LEU A 85 -14.01 9.34 4.08
C LEU A 85 -13.16 9.47 5.35
N THR A 86 -13.73 9.99 6.44
CA THR A 86 -12.96 10.10 7.69
C THR A 86 -12.64 8.74 8.29
N ILE A 87 -13.56 7.77 8.19
CA ILE A 87 -13.29 6.38 8.60
C ILE A 87 -12.15 5.79 7.77
N ILE A 88 -12.22 5.89 6.44
CA ILE A 88 -11.18 5.38 5.53
C ILE A 88 -9.81 5.97 5.86
N GLN A 89 -9.73 7.29 6.01
CA GLN A 89 -8.48 7.98 6.32
C GLN A 89 -7.94 7.60 7.69
N THR A 90 -8.82 7.47 8.69
CA THR A 90 -8.42 7.02 10.02
C THR A 90 -7.89 5.59 9.98
N THR A 91 -8.61 4.67 9.35
CA THR A 91 -8.18 3.27 9.19
C THR A 91 -6.85 3.20 8.45
N GLN A 92 -6.65 4.01 7.41
CA GLN A 92 -5.37 4.09 6.71
C GLN A 92 -4.25 4.57 7.65
N GLY A 93 -4.48 5.62 8.44
CA GLY A 93 -3.52 6.10 9.44
C GLY A 93 -3.19 5.03 10.48
N PHE A 94 -4.20 4.29 10.94
CA PHE A 94 -4.01 3.16 11.85
C PHE A 94 -3.18 2.04 11.21
N CYS A 95 -3.50 1.61 9.98
CA CYS A 95 -2.73 0.61 9.24
C CYS A 95 -1.26 1.02 9.08
N ARG A 96 -1.00 2.29 8.78
CA ARG A 96 0.38 2.82 8.71
C ARG A 96 1.10 2.75 10.05
N SER A 97 0.42 3.07 11.16
CA SER A 97 0.98 2.90 12.51
C SER A 97 1.32 1.43 12.81
N VAL A 98 0.42 0.50 12.46
CA VAL A 98 0.67 -0.94 12.62
C VAL A 98 1.85 -1.40 11.77
N ASN A 99 1.94 -0.94 10.52
CA ASN A 99 3.06 -1.26 9.63
C ASN A 99 4.39 -0.74 10.20
N LYS A 100 4.40 0.47 10.75
CA LYS A 100 5.59 1.07 11.37
C LYS A 100 6.07 0.32 12.61
N GLU A 101 5.15 -0.31 13.34
CA GLU A 101 5.44 -1.15 14.51
C GLU A 101 5.81 -2.59 14.14
N SER A 102 5.71 -2.97 12.86
CA SER A 102 6.10 -4.29 12.40
C SER A 102 7.57 -4.58 12.71
N LYS A 103 7.83 -5.75 13.28
CA LYS A 103 9.18 -6.24 13.60
C LYS A 103 9.74 -7.13 12.50
N GLU A 104 8.95 -7.38 11.46
CA GLU A 104 9.37 -8.24 10.35
C GLU A 104 10.51 -7.57 9.59
N LYS A 105 11.55 -8.37 9.35
CA LYS A 105 12.73 -7.95 8.62
C LYS A 105 12.73 -8.61 7.27
N PHE A 106 13.06 -7.81 6.27
CA PHE A 106 13.13 -8.20 4.88
C PHE A 106 14.55 -7.98 4.39
N VAL A 107 15.05 -8.90 3.59
CA VAL A 107 16.24 -8.67 2.76
C VAL A 107 15.78 -8.43 1.33
N HIS A 108 16.44 -7.49 0.66
CA HIS A 108 16.19 -7.19 -0.75
C HIS A 108 17.46 -7.32 -1.59
N THR A 109 17.34 -7.89 -2.78
CA THR A 109 18.38 -7.80 -3.81
C THR A 109 17.78 -7.38 -5.14
N SER A 110 18.48 -6.48 -5.84
CA SER A 110 18.17 -6.12 -7.22
C SER A 110 19.01 -6.88 -8.23
N VAL A 111 19.91 -7.76 -7.78
CA VAL A 111 20.81 -8.53 -8.65
C VAL A 111 21.54 -7.61 -9.64
N HIS A 112 22.05 -6.48 -9.14
CA HIS A 112 22.67 -5.39 -9.92
C HIS A 112 21.73 -4.67 -10.90
N GLY A 113 20.43 -4.70 -10.62
CA GLY A 113 19.38 -4.01 -11.34
C GLY A 113 18.99 -2.67 -10.75
N VAL A 114 18.00 -2.03 -11.39
CA VAL A 114 17.49 -0.70 -11.01
C VAL A 114 16.46 -0.73 -9.87
N GLY A 115 16.04 -1.92 -9.41
CA GLY A 115 14.91 -2.08 -8.50
C GLY A 115 15.08 -1.49 -7.09
N HIS A 116 16.31 -1.26 -6.62
CA HIS A 116 16.58 -0.90 -5.23
C HIS A 116 15.82 0.34 -4.78
N GLU A 117 15.94 1.45 -5.51
CA GLU A 117 15.28 2.71 -5.15
C GLU A 117 13.75 2.55 -5.10
N PHE A 118 13.17 1.85 -6.08
CA PHE A 118 11.72 1.65 -6.17
C PHE A 118 11.18 0.79 -5.02
N VAL A 119 11.92 -0.25 -4.61
CA VAL A 119 11.53 -1.09 -3.46
C VAL A 119 11.60 -0.30 -2.15
N GLN A 120 12.64 0.52 -1.96
CA GLN A 120 12.73 1.39 -0.78
C GLN A 120 11.55 2.39 -0.73
N LEU A 121 11.18 2.96 -1.88
CA LEU A 121 10.01 3.85 -2.00
C LEU A 121 8.69 3.12 -1.72
N ALA A 122 8.53 1.88 -2.21
CA ALA A 122 7.34 1.07 -1.96
C ALA A 122 7.15 0.80 -0.46
N PHE A 123 8.19 0.37 0.26
CA PHE A 123 8.12 0.15 1.70
C PHE A 123 7.80 1.45 2.46
N LYS A 124 8.43 2.56 2.07
CA LYS A 124 8.15 3.88 2.63
C LYS A 124 6.70 4.31 2.43
N ALA A 125 6.11 4.05 1.27
CA ALA A 125 4.73 4.41 0.96
C ALA A 125 3.71 3.70 1.89
N PHE A 126 4.05 2.50 2.37
CA PHE A 126 3.25 1.75 3.33
C PHE A 126 3.67 1.95 4.80
N GLU A 127 4.65 2.84 5.07
CA GLU A 127 5.27 3.04 6.39
C GLU A 127 5.85 1.76 7.01
N LEU A 128 6.33 0.83 6.19
CA LEU A 128 7.08 -0.35 6.63
C LEU A 128 8.56 0.01 6.83
N ALA A 129 9.23 -0.70 7.74
CA ALA A 129 10.68 -0.64 7.86
C ALA A 129 11.33 -1.07 6.53
N PRO A 130 12.19 -0.26 5.90
CA PRO A 130 12.74 -0.60 4.59
C PRO A 130 13.55 -1.91 4.65
N PRO A 131 13.56 -2.71 3.57
CA PRO A 131 14.31 -3.96 3.55
C PRO A 131 15.81 -3.68 3.54
N GLU A 132 16.58 -4.54 4.20
CA GLU A 132 18.03 -4.50 4.17
C GLU A 132 18.50 -4.95 2.79
N ALA A 133 19.13 -4.06 2.05
CA ALA A 133 19.61 -4.38 0.71
C ALA A 133 20.92 -5.16 0.77
N VAL A 134 21.05 -6.20 -0.07
CA VAL A 134 22.32 -6.92 -0.26
C VAL A 134 23.36 -5.94 -0.81
N PRO A 135 24.39 -5.53 -0.02
CA PRO A 135 25.24 -4.41 -0.41
C PRO A 135 25.96 -4.61 -1.74
N GLN A 136 26.32 -5.85 -2.05
CA GLN A 136 27.05 -6.22 -3.28
C GLN A 136 26.15 -6.37 -4.50
N GLN A 137 24.83 -6.23 -4.39
CA GLN A 137 23.87 -6.43 -5.49
C GLN A 137 22.82 -5.31 -5.58
N LYS A 138 22.93 -4.26 -4.75
CA LYS A 138 21.92 -3.19 -4.66
C LYS A 138 22.05 -2.15 -5.77
N ASP A 139 23.27 -1.87 -6.22
CA ASP A 139 23.56 -0.81 -7.19
C ASP A 139 23.63 -1.41 -8.60
N PRO A 140 23.17 -0.70 -9.65
CA PRO A 140 23.28 -1.18 -11.01
C PRO A 140 24.73 -1.41 -11.44
N ASP A 141 25.02 -2.59 -11.97
CA ASP A 141 26.34 -2.98 -12.47
C ASP A 141 26.18 -3.91 -13.70
N PRO A 142 26.57 -3.47 -14.92
CA PRO A 142 26.39 -4.24 -16.14
C PRO A 142 27.30 -5.47 -16.24
N ASP A 143 28.35 -5.57 -15.40
CA ASP A 143 29.26 -6.72 -15.38
C ASP A 143 28.74 -7.87 -14.50
N PHE A 144 27.67 -7.63 -13.72
CA PHE A 144 27.03 -8.60 -12.83
C PHE A 144 28.02 -9.43 -11.98
N PRO A 145 28.99 -8.80 -11.27
CA PRO A 145 30.19 -9.47 -10.77
C PRO A 145 29.95 -10.57 -9.73
N THR A 146 28.74 -10.68 -9.19
CA THR A 146 28.39 -11.65 -8.12
C THR A 146 27.54 -12.82 -8.61
N VAL A 147 27.09 -12.81 -9.87
CA VAL A 147 26.18 -13.84 -10.41
C VAL A 147 26.54 -14.20 -11.85
N LYS A 148 26.28 -15.44 -12.24
CA LYS A 148 26.47 -15.87 -13.64
C LYS A 148 25.35 -15.37 -14.56
N TYR A 149 24.12 -15.37 -14.05
CA TYR A 149 22.92 -14.93 -14.75
C TYR A 149 22.10 -14.05 -13.80
N PRO A 150 21.83 -12.78 -14.13
CA PRO A 150 21.17 -11.85 -13.24
C PRO A 150 19.64 -12.00 -13.28
N ASN A 151 19.17 -13.20 -12.95
CA ASN A 151 17.75 -13.52 -12.89
C ASN A 151 17.46 -14.25 -11.56
N PRO A 152 16.62 -13.67 -10.68
CA PRO A 152 16.34 -14.27 -9.37
C PRO A 152 15.56 -15.59 -9.45
N GLU A 153 14.93 -15.90 -10.59
CA GLU A 153 14.25 -17.19 -10.82
C GLU A 153 15.22 -18.36 -11.07
N GLU A 154 16.51 -18.11 -11.26
CA GLU A 154 17.56 -19.15 -11.32
C GLU A 154 17.73 -19.88 -9.97
N GLY A 155 17.08 -19.37 -8.92
CA GLY A 155 16.94 -20.03 -7.63
C GLY A 155 18.12 -19.76 -6.70
N ARG A 156 18.54 -20.80 -5.96
CA ARG A 156 19.42 -20.65 -4.79
C ARG A 156 20.78 -20.00 -5.11
N GLY A 157 21.30 -20.21 -6.32
CA GLY A 157 22.61 -19.68 -6.72
C GLY A 157 22.68 -18.16 -6.61
N VAL A 158 21.72 -17.46 -7.23
CA VAL A 158 21.62 -15.99 -7.23
C VAL A 158 21.34 -15.42 -5.83
N LEU A 159 20.64 -16.18 -4.99
CA LEU A 159 20.19 -15.74 -3.66
C LEU A 159 21.19 -16.04 -2.52
N THR A 160 22.37 -16.59 -2.82
CA THR A 160 23.35 -16.99 -1.78
C THR A 160 23.73 -15.84 -0.85
N LEU A 161 23.98 -14.64 -1.42
CA LEU A 161 24.29 -13.43 -0.64
C LEU A 161 23.08 -12.96 0.18
N SER A 162 21.87 -13.09 -0.37
CA SER A 162 20.62 -12.76 0.30
C SER A 162 20.36 -13.66 1.51
N PHE A 163 20.58 -14.98 1.38
CA PHE A 163 20.46 -15.93 2.49
C PHE A 163 21.45 -15.59 3.60
N ALA A 164 22.73 -15.37 3.26
CA ALA A 164 23.75 -15.03 4.25
C ALA A 164 23.43 -13.73 5.01
N LEU A 165 22.90 -12.71 4.32
CA LEU A 165 22.48 -11.48 4.95
C LEU A 165 21.23 -11.70 5.84
N ALA A 166 20.25 -12.45 5.35
CA ALA A 166 19.03 -12.75 6.09
C ALA A 166 19.32 -13.51 7.38
N ASP A 167 20.18 -14.53 7.33
CA ASP A 167 20.62 -15.31 8.49
C ASP A 167 21.35 -14.45 9.53
N LYS A 168 22.15 -13.46 9.06
CA LYS A 168 22.88 -12.50 9.89
C LYS A 168 21.95 -11.55 10.63
N ILE A 169 20.97 -10.98 9.93
CA ILE A 169 20.06 -9.97 10.51
C ILE A 169 18.79 -10.58 11.12
N LYS A 170 18.61 -11.90 10.99
CA LYS A 170 17.40 -12.65 11.37
C LYS A 170 16.16 -12.15 10.62
N ALA A 171 16.30 -11.99 9.30
CA ALA A 171 15.17 -11.74 8.40
C ALA A 171 14.59 -13.07 7.93
N LYS A 172 13.26 -13.15 7.88
CA LYS A 172 12.54 -14.36 7.45
C LYS A 172 12.20 -14.37 5.98
N ILE A 173 12.17 -13.19 5.34
CA ILE A 173 11.70 -13.02 3.97
C ILE A 173 12.78 -12.32 3.13
N ILE A 174 13.02 -12.88 1.95
CA ILE A 174 13.88 -12.29 0.92
C ILE A 174 12.99 -11.91 -0.27
N LEU A 175 13.15 -10.68 -0.74
CA LEU A 175 12.58 -10.17 -1.99
C LEU A 175 13.71 -9.99 -3.00
N ALA A 176 13.53 -10.50 -4.21
CA ALA A 176 14.53 -10.36 -5.27
C ALA A 176 13.87 -9.93 -6.58
N ASN A 177 14.43 -8.90 -7.20
CA ASN A 177 14.01 -8.45 -8.52
C ASN A 177 15.08 -8.80 -9.56
N ASP A 178 14.66 -8.95 -10.81
CA ASP A 178 15.58 -8.94 -11.95
C ASP A 178 16.03 -7.51 -12.29
N THR A 179 16.87 -7.40 -13.32
CA THR A 179 17.68 -6.21 -13.58
C THR A 179 16.87 -4.96 -13.91
N ASP A 180 15.72 -5.14 -14.56
CA ASP A 180 14.74 -4.12 -14.92
C ASP A 180 13.54 -4.06 -13.95
N ALA A 181 13.54 -4.92 -12.93
CA ALA A 181 12.60 -4.95 -11.82
C ALA A 181 11.13 -5.19 -12.19
N ASP A 182 10.88 -5.90 -13.29
CA ASP A 182 9.53 -6.33 -13.67
C ASP A 182 9.17 -7.73 -13.15
N ARG A 183 10.15 -8.49 -12.62
CA ARG A 183 9.95 -9.76 -11.92
C ARG A 183 10.21 -9.68 -10.43
N LEU A 184 9.58 -10.60 -9.71
CA LEU A 184 9.74 -10.77 -8.28
C LEU A 184 9.90 -12.27 -7.95
N ALA A 185 11.02 -12.62 -7.35
CA ALA A 185 11.17 -13.87 -6.62
C ALA A 185 11.08 -13.60 -5.11
N VAL A 186 10.55 -14.57 -4.38
CA VAL A 186 10.41 -14.52 -2.93
C VAL A 186 10.97 -15.79 -2.34
N SER A 187 11.67 -15.67 -1.22
CA SER A 187 12.08 -16.80 -0.40
C SER A 187 11.71 -16.58 1.06
N GLU A 188 11.38 -17.66 1.75
CA GLU A 188 11.00 -17.65 3.17
C GLU A 188 11.81 -18.70 3.94
N GLU A 189 12.33 -18.31 5.09
CA GLU A 189 12.92 -19.23 6.07
C GLU A 189 11.79 -20.06 6.71
N GLN A 190 11.83 -21.38 6.51
CA GLN A 190 10.86 -22.29 7.13
C GLN A 190 11.24 -22.56 8.58
N ASP A 191 10.31 -23.09 9.39
CA ASP A 191 10.56 -23.45 10.79
C ASP A 191 11.69 -24.48 10.97
N SER A 192 12.05 -25.22 9.92
CA SER A 192 13.21 -26.13 9.88
C SER A 192 14.55 -25.40 9.82
N GLY A 193 14.57 -24.09 9.58
CA GLY A 193 15.77 -23.30 9.25
C GLY A 193 16.19 -23.40 7.77
N GLU A 194 15.44 -24.13 6.95
CA GLU A 194 15.70 -24.21 5.52
C GLU A 194 15.01 -23.07 4.76
N TRP A 195 15.73 -22.46 3.82
CA TRP A 195 15.16 -21.49 2.89
C TRP A 195 14.31 -22.17 1.81
N ARG A 196 13.03 -21.83 1.76
CA ARG A 196 12.14 -22.16 0.64
C ARG A 196 12.17 -21.04 -0.38
N VAL A 197 12.53 -21.37 -1.62
CA VAL A 197 12.42 -20.46 -2.77
C VAL A 197 11.11 -20.79 -3.47
N TYR A 198 10.20 -19.83 -3.56
CA TYR A 198 8.93 -20.06 -4.24
C TYR A 198 9.11 -19.94 -5.75
N SER A 199 8.48 -20.86 -6.49
CA SER A 199 8.35 -20.74 -7.93
C SER A 199 7.37 -19.62 -8.30
N GLY A 200 7.50 -19.07 -9.52
CA GLY A 200 6.53 -18.12 -10.06
C GLY A 200 5.09 -18.65 -10.09
N ASN A 201 4.91 -19.97 -10.23
CA ASN A 201 3.59 -20.61 -10.16
C ASN A 201 2.98 -20.55 -8.75
N GLU A 202 3.79 -20.78 -7.71
CA GLU A 202 3.33 -20.72 -6.33
C GLU A 202 3.02 -19.27 -5.92
N LEU A 203 3.88 -18.33 -6.28
CA LEU A 203 3.65 -16.90 -6.03
C LEU A 203 2.42 -16.39 -6.77
N GLY A 204 2.27 -16.73 -8.06
CA GLY A 204 1.09 -16.38 -8.85
C GLY A 204 -0.20 -16.96 -8.26
N ALA A 205 -0.17 -18.19 -7.76
CA ALA A 205 -1.32 -18.79 -7.09
C ALA A 205 -1.65 -18.10 -5.75
N LEU A 206 -0.63 -17.77 -4.94
CA LEU A 206 -0.80 -17.10 -3.65
C LEU A 206 -1.41 -15.70 -3.84
N LEU A 207 -0.83 -14.90 -4.75
CA LEU A 207 -1.31 -13.55 -5.06
C LEU A 207 -2.70 -13.60 -5.71
N GLY A 208 -2.93 -14.53 -6.64
CA GLY A 208 -4.23 -14.72 -7.27
C GLY A 208 -5.32 -15.08 -6.27
N TRP A 209 -5.04 -16.00 -5.34
CA TRP A 209 -5.95 -16.34 -4.25
C TRP A 209 -6.26 -15.13 -3.35
N TRP A 210 -5.22 -14.39 -2.95
CA TRP A 210 -5.39 -13.22 -2.09
C TRP A 210 -6.27 -12.15 -2.75
N LEU A 211 -5.97 -11.81 -4.01
CA LEU A 211 -6.76 -10.84 -4.79
C LEU A 211 -8.22 -11.28 -4.92
N PHE A 212 -8.46 -12.56 -5.22
CA PHE A 212 -9.82 -13.08 -5.33
C PHE A 212 -10.57 -13.07 -4.02
N ARG A 213 -9.92 -13.45 -2.91
CA ARG A 213 -10.50 -13.40 -1.58
C ARG A 213 -10.87 -11.96 -1.20
N SER A 214 -9.95 -11.00 -1.36
CA SER A 214 -10.21 -9.59 -1.08
C SER A 214 -11.32 -9.03 -1.97
N TRP A 215 -11.39 -9.46 -3.23
CA TRP A 215 -12.48 -9.07 -4.12
C TRP A 215 -13.83 -9.61 -3.63
N ARG A 216 -13.91 -10.87 -3.22
CA ARG A 216 -15.15 -11.48 -2.67
C ARG A 216 -15.62 -10.80 -1.38
N GLU A 217 -14.69 -10.40 -0.52
CA GLU A 217 -15.02 -9.66 0.72
C GLU A 217 -15.60 -8.27 0.40
N LYS A 218 -15.14 -7.62 -0.69
CA LYS A 218 -15.65 -6.31 -1.14
C LYS A 218 -16.92 -6.41 -2.00
N ASN A 219 -17.19 -7.56 -2.60
CA ASN A 219 -18.32 -7.80 -3.51
C ASN A 219 -19.19 -8.96 -3.00
N PRO A 220 -20.04 -8.73 -1.97
CA PRO A 220 -20.86 -9.77 -1.38
C PRO A 220 -21.95 -10.30 -2.33
N ASP A 221 -22.37 -9.50 -3.31
CA ASP A 221 -23.29 -9.95 -4.36
C ASP A 221 -22.56 -10.87 -5.35
N ARG A 222 -22.86 -12.16 -5.24
CA ARG A 222 -22.28 -13.22 -6.08
C ARG A 222 -22.69 -13.12 -7.55
N SER A 223 -23.72 -12.35 -7.90
CA SER A 223 -24.14 -12.18 -9.30
C SER A 223 -23.04 -11.59 -10.17
N THR A 224 -22.14 -10.80 -9.58
CA THR A 224 -20.97 -10.16 -10.22
C THR A 224 -19.82 -11.11 -10.53
N LEU A 225 -19.83 -12.32 -9.94
CA LEU A 225 -18.76 -13.31 -10.13
C LEU A 225 -18.65 -13.77 -11.60
N LYS A 226 -19.76 -13.80 -12.32
CA LYS A 226 -19.81 -14.18 -13.75
C LYS A 226 -18.97 -13.25 -14.65
N ASP A 227 -18.75 -12.02 -14.19
CA ASP A 227 -18.02 -10.97 -14.88
C ASP A 227 -16.57 -10.83 -14.35
N THR A 228 -16.10 -11.81 -13.56
CA THR A 228 -14.76 -11.84 -12.97
C THR A 228 -13.94 -12.98 -13.56
N TYR A 229 -12.73 -12.66 -14.02
CA TYR A 229 -11.85 -13.61 -14.71
C TYR A 229 -10.48 -13.66 -14.05
N MET A 230 -9.89 -14.85 -14.03
CA MET A 230 -8.46 -15.05 -13.71
C MET A 230 -7.73 -15.46 -14.98
N LEU A 231 -6.64 -14.76 -15.29
CA LEU A 231 -5.82 -15.01 -16.47
C LEU A 231 -4.50 -15.63 -16.06
N SER A 232 -4.04 -16.59 -16.86
CA SER A 232 -2.75 -17.27 -16.69
C SER A 232 -2.14 -17.54 -18.07
N SER A 233 -0.81 -17.52 -18.18
CA SER A 233 -0.13 -17.87 -19.43
C SER A 233 -0.28 -19.36 -19.77
N THR A 234 0.03 -19.75 -21.01
CA THR A 234 -0.01 -21.14 -21.47
C THR A 234 1.02 -22.04 -20.77
N VAL A 235 2.12 -21.47 -20.28
CA VAL A 235 3.21 -22.19 -19.58
C VAL A 235 3.04 -22.19 -18.06
N SER A 236 2.09 -21.44 -17.52
CA SER A 236 1.78 -21.42 -16.10
C SER A 236 1.07 -22.72 -15.65
N SER A 237 1.25 -23.09 -14.39
CA SER A 237 0.51 -24.21 -13.81
C SER A 237 -1.00 -23.93 -13.76
N LYS A 238 -1.80 -25.00 -13.63
CA LYS A 238 -3.26 -24.90 -13.51
C LYS A 238 -3.74 -24.50 -12.10
N MET A 239 -2.85 -24.04 -11.20
CA MET A 239 -3.21 -23.68 -9.81
C MET A 239 -4.20 -22.52 -9.77
N VAL A 240 -3.95 -21.45 -10.54
CA VAL A 240 -4.87 -20.30 -10.65
C VAL A 240 -6.24 -20.73 -11.18
N ARG A 241 -6.27 -21.61 -12.20
CA ARG A 241 -7.51 -22.20 -12.70
C ARG A 241 -8.26 -22.98 -11.61
N ALA A 242 -7.55 -23.74 -10.77
CA ALA A 242 -8.18 -24.47 -9.67
C ALA A 242 -8.79 -23.54 -8.61
N ILE A 243 -8.18 -22.38 -8.36
CA ILE A 243 -8.73 -21.34 -7.49
C ILE A 243 -10.01 -20.76 -8.11
N ALA A 244 -9.99 -20.44 -9.41
CA ALA A 244 -11.13 -19.85 -10.11
C ALA A 244 -12.38 -20.75 -10.16
N LEU A 245 -12.23 -22.07 -10.01
CA LEU A 245 -13.34 -23.03 -10.03
C LEU A 245 -14.00 -23.26 -8.65
N LYS A 246 -13.48 -22.64 -7.58
CA LYS A 246 -14.01 -22.78 -6.20
C LYS A 246 -14.84 -21.56 -5.78
#